data_AF-A0A940XZI3-F1
#
_entry.id   AF-A0A940XZI3-F1
#
_cell.length_a   1.000
_cell.length_b   1.000
_cell.length_c   1.000
_cell.angle_alpha   90.00
_cell.angle_beta   90.00
_cell.angle_gamma   90.00
#
_symmetry.space_group_name_H-M   'P 1'
#
loop_
_entity.id
_entity.type
_entity.pdbx_description
1 polymer ?
#
loop_
_entity_poly.entity_id
_entity_poly.type
_entity_poly.pdbx_seq_one_letter_code
_entity_poly.pdbx_strand_id
1 'polypeptide(L)'
;MSQPAVAQGQSSARDNRSKRRPTARRQDGNTQPERSENVGGAEQSAGTTGRGGPARGRPRSEAVERSIIEGVMRLLEEGVPLAEISIERVARIAGVGKATIYRRWSGREELFCDVMRTAEPPDPQLPGTSMRDDLIVILESLRHRGLASRSSAIMHNVYAQMKSSPKVWKVYHAAVIEPRRLMTLDVLRRGQANGEFRADVDVELANDLFVGPMLVRAVIRPDAGLEEGLSERIVDTVLAGLGPAAR
;
A
#
# COMPACT_ATOMS: atom_id res chain seq x y z
N MET A 1 13.16 53.71 -21.97
CA MET A 1 14.62 53.51 -22.11
C MET A 1 15.02 52.37 -21.20
N SER A 2 15.49 51.19 -21.59
CA SER A 2 15.63 50.51 -22.88
C SER A 2 15.72 49.01 -22.53
N GLN A 3 14.97 48.15 -23.22
CA GLN A 3 15.45 46.79 -23.54
C GLN A 3 16.50 46.91 -24.67
N PRO A 4 17.30 45.85 -24.95
CA PRO A 4 16.92 44.80 -25.93
C PRO A 4 17.51 43.40 -25.54
N ALA A 5 17.40 42.26 -26.24
CA ALA A 5 16.49 41.65 -27.23
C ALA A 5 17.02 40.21 -27.54
N VAL A 6 16.11 39.23 -27.56
CA VAL A 6 15.84 38.25 -28.66
C VAL A 6 16.89 37.20 -29.13
N ALA A 7 16.46 35.92 -29.13
CA ALA A 7 16.54 34.92 -30.23
C ALA A 7 15.81 33.64 -29.75
N GLN A 8 14.58 33.26 -30.17
CA GLN A 8 14.08 32.72 -31.45
C GLN A 8 14.87 31.53 -32.05
N GLY A 9 14.18 30.39 -32.14
CA GLY A 9 14.54 29.22 -32.93
C GLY A 9 13.37 28.23 -33.00
N GLN A 10 12.49 28.39 -34.00
CA GLN A 10 11.48 27.42 -34.45
C GLN A 10 12.06 26.53 -35.56
N SER A 11 11.61 25.26 -35.67
CA SER A 11 11.53 24.41 -36.88
C SER A 11 11.40 22.94 -36.44
N SER A 12 10.59 22.02 -36.97
CA SER A 12 9.59 21.98 -38.04
C SER A 12 8.82 20.66 -37.86
N ALA A 13 7.56 20.66 -38.29
CA ALA A 13 6.71 19.48 -38.44
C ALA A 13 7.34 18.41 -39.37
N ARG A 14 7.01 17.14 -39.14
CA ARG A 14 6.82 16.15 -40.21
C ARG A 14 5.85 15.04 -39.80
N ASP A 15 4.71 15.14 -40.45
CA ASP A 15 3.68 14.14 -40.72
C ASP A 15 4.29 12.90 -41.41
N ASN A 16 3.86 11.70 -41.03
CA ASN A 16 3.83 10.56 -41.96
C ASN A 16 2.79 9.51 -41.53
N ARG A 17 1.54 9.79 -41.90
CA ARG A 17 0.49 8.78 -42.08
C ARG A 17 0.75 8.01 -43.39
N SER A 18 0.77 6.68 -43.33
CA SER A 18 0.16 5.73 -44.31
C SER A 18 0.93 4.42 -44.42
N LYS A 19 0.28 3.30 -44.10
CA LYS A 19 -0.18 2.33 -45.12
C LYS A 19 -1.11 1.26 -44.53
N ARG A 20 -2.19 1.03 -45.28
CA ARG A 20 -3.29 0.10 -45.07
C ARG A 20 -2.87 -1.36 -45.38
N ARG A 21 -3.42 -2.33 -44.61
CA ARG A 21 -4.15 -3.61 -44.95
C ARG A 21 -3.81 -4.38 -46.26
N PRO A 22 -4.08 -5.71 -46.43
CA PRO A 22 -5.21 -6.48 -45.86
C PRO A 22 -5.06 -8.03 -45.59
N THR A 23 -6.03 -8.58 -44.82
CA THR A 23 -6.85 -9.83 -44.97
C THR A 23 -6.35 -11.29 -44.96
N ALA A 24 -7.25 -12.12 -44.38
CA ALA A 24 -7.62 -13.55 -44.59
C ALA A 24 -6.83 -14.61 -43.79
N ARG A 25 -7.40 -15.42 -42.87
CA ARG A 25 -8.63 -16.26 -42.76
C ARG A 25 -8.43 -17.69 -43.30
N ARG A 26 -8.56 -18.65 -42.36
CA ARG A 26 -8.92 -20.09 -42.50
C ARG A 26 -7.90 -21.02 -43.16
N GLN A 27 -7.88 -22.34 -42.94
CA GLN A 27 -8.29 -23.32 -41.90
C GLN A 27 -7.87 -24.68 -42.52
N ASP A 28 -7.86 -25.74 -41.73
CA ASP A 28 -7.77 -27.15 -42.15
C ASP A 28 -6.35 -27.61 -42.53
N GLY A 29 -5.83 -28.75 -42.10
CA GLY A 29 -6.38 -29.85 -41.33
C GLY A 29 -5.42 -31.04 -41.48
N ASN A 30 -5.66 -32.04 -40.62
CA ASN A 30 -5.47 -33.46 -40.89
C ASN A 30 -4.26 -34.22 -40.30
N THR A 31 -4.65 -35.33 -39.67
CA THR A 31 -4.02 -36.67 -39.59
C THR A 31 -2.85 -36.94 -38.66
N GLN A 32 -3.18 -37.57 -37.52
CA GLN A 32 -2.48 -38.75 -36.97
C GLN A 32 -2.64 -39.97 -37.90
N PRO A 33 -1.78 -40.99 -37.76
CA PRO A 33 -2.21 -42.24 -37.11
C PRO A 33 -1.24 -42.67 -35.98
N GLU A 34 -1.70 -43.26 -34.87
CA GLU A 34 -1.77 -44.72 -34.58
C GLU A 34 -0.46 -45.48 -34.87
N ARG A 35 0.05 -46.45 -34.10
CA ARG A 35 -0.27 -47.22 -32.89
C ARG A 35 0.98 -48.09 -32.69
N SER A 36 1.32 -48.53 -31.48
CA SER A 36 1.62 -49.95 -31.17
C SER A 36 2.14 -50.13 -29.76
N GLU A 37 1.59 -51.16 -29.15
CA GLU A 37 1.71 -51.64 -27.78
C GLU A 37 3.09 -52.25 -27.51
N ASN A 38 3.50 -52.29 -26.23
CA ASN A 38 4.03 -53.53 -25.69
C ASN A 38 3.87 -53.60 -24.16
N VAL A 39 3.32 -54.72 -23.70
CA VAL A 39 3.16 -55.14 -22.31
C VAL A 39 4.11 -56.33 -22.06
N GLY A 40 4.78 -56.35 -20.91
CA GLY A 40 5.50 -57.53 -20.42
C GLY A 40 6.27 -57.23 -19.15
N GLY A 41 5.83 -57.78 -18.01
CA GLY A 41 6.40 -57.55 -16.68
C GLY A 41 7.44 -58.57 -16.22
N ALA A 42 8.02 -58.34 -15.04
CA ALA A 42 8.32 -59.30 -13.97
C ALA A 42 9.20 -58.64 -12.89
N GLU A 43 9.03 -59.11 -11.65
CA GLU A 43 9.55 -58.60 -10.37
C GLU A 43 11.04 -58.91 -10.13
N GLN A 44 11.74 -58.09 -9.31
CA GLN A 44 12.33 -58.45 -8.00
C GLN A 44 13.57 -57.60 -7.59
N SER A 45 13.44 -57.05 -6.38
CA SER A 45 14.42 -56.96 -5.28
C SER A 45 15.54 -55.90 -5.22
N ALA A 46 15.54 -55.25 -4.04
CA ALA A 46 16.65 -54.77 -3.22
C ALA A 46 17.43 -53.51 -3.63
N GLY A 47 17.52 -52.56 -2.70
CA GLY A 47 18.56 -51.53 -2.75
C GLY A 47 18.26 -50.22 -2.02
N THR A 48 18.37 -50.24 -0.70
CA THR A 48 18.46 -49.08 0.19
C THR A 48 19.36 -47.96 -0.35
N THR A 49 18.85 -46.73 -0.37
CA THR A 49 19.45 -45.47 0.12
C THR A 49 18.88 -44.27 -0.66
N GLY A 50 17.63 -43.93 -0.39
CA GLY A 50 17.15 -42.58 -0.66
C GLY A 50 17.93 -41.62 0.24
N ARG A 51 19.02 -41.04 -0.28
CA ARG A 51 19.63 -39.84 0.31
C ARG A 51 18.54 -38.78 0.39
N GLY A 52 17.98 -38.60 1.58
CA GLY A 52 17.22 -37.40 1.93
C GLY A 52 18.16 -36.21 1.84
N GLY A 53 18.25 -35.63 0.64
CA GLY A 53 18.85 -34.32 0.47
C GLY A 53 18.12 -33.33 1.39
N PRO A 54 18.83 -32.39 2.04
CA PRO A 54 18.21 -31.49 3.00
C PRO A 54 17.06 -30.74 2.32
N ALA A 55 15.85 -30.99 2.81
CA ALA A 55 14.67 -30.26 2.39
C ALA A 55 14.85 -28.77 2.76
N ARG A 56 14.93 -27.94 1.72
CA ARG A 56 14.38 -26.57 1.59
C ARG A 56 14.56 -25.64 2.78
N GLY A 57 15.32 -24.56 2.58
CA GLY A 57 15.55 -23.44 3.52
C GLY A 57 14.33 -22.62 3.99
N ARG A 58 13.14 -23.19 4.12
CA ARG A 58 11.91 -22.55 4.64
C ARG A 58 11.13 -23.60 5.44
N PRO A 59 11.33 -23.64 6.78
CA PRO A 59 10.43 -22.95 7.75
C PRO A 59 11.15 -22.10 8.82
N ARG A 60 12.45 -22.35 9.07
CA ARG A 60 13.19 -21.69 10.17
C ARG A 60 13.50 -20.21 9.89
N SER A 61 13.76 -19.84 8.63
CA SER A 61 14.06 -18.46 8.26
C SER A 61 12.85 -17.54 8.45
N GLU A 62 11.65 -18.00 8.08
CA GLU A 62 10.43 -17.18 8.23
C GLU A 62 9.99 -16.99 9.66
N ALA A 63 10.10 -18.05 10.48
CA ALA A 63 9.80 -17.95 11.91
C ALA A 63 10.72 -16.93 12.59
N VAL A 64 12.00 -16.91 12.21
CA VAL A 64 12.99 -15.93 12.67
C VAL A 64 12.64 -14.52 12.17
N GLU A 65 12.31 -14.36 10.90
CA GLU A 65 11.92 -13.06 10.36
C GLU A 65 10.67 -12.49 11.06
N ARG A 66 9.68 -13.36 11.30
CA ARG A 66 8.48 -13.01 12.04
C ARG A 66 8.80 -12.60 13.48
N SER A 67 9.67 -13.33 14.18
CA SER A 67 10.04 -12.95 15.56
C SER A 67 10.76 -11.60 15.62
N ILE A 68 11.56 -11.27 14.61
CA ILE A 68 12.22 -9.97 14.47
C ILE A 68 11.18 -8.86 14.24
N ILE A 69 10.25 -9.05 13.30
CA ILE A 69 9.17 -8.09 13.02
C ILE A 69 8.29 -7.86 14.25
N GLU A 70 7.88 -8.94 14.93
CA GLU A 70 7.10 -8.86 16.17
C GLU A 70 7.87 -8.15 17.28
N GLY A 71 9.18 -8.38 17.39
CA GLY A 71 10.02 -7.69 18.36
C GLY A 71 10.07 -6.17 18.13
N VAL A 72 10.10 -5.71 16.87
CA VAL A 72 10.00 -4.29 16.55
C VAL A 72 8.61 -3.76 16.86
N MET A 73 7.55 -4.47 16.45
CA MET A 73 6.18 -4.02 16.68
C MET A 73 5.84 -3.86 18.14
N ARG A 74 6.25 -4.83 18.98
CA ARG A 74 6.08 -4.72 20.44
C ARG A 74 6.71 -3.45 20.99
N LEU A 75 7.91 -3.08 20.54
CA LEU A 75 8.58 -1.85 20.99
C LEU A 75 7.81 -0.60 20.59
N LEU A 76 7.26 -0.58 19.37
CA LEU A 76 6.46 0.55 18.87
C LEU A 76 5.15 0.68 19.67
N GLU A 77 4.49 -0.44 19.99
CA GLU A 77 3.28 -0.48 20.82
C GLU A 77 3.54 -0.05 22.27
N GLU A 78 4.73 -0.35 22.81
CA GLU A 78 5.21 0.16 24.10
C GLU A 78 5.56 1.68 24.05
N GLY A 79 5.39 2.34 22.90
CA GLY A 79 5.65 3.77 22.73
C GLY A 79 7.12 4.13 22.52
N VAL A 80 8.00 3.16 22.28
CA VAL A 80 9.42 3.42 22.02
C VAL A 80 9.58 4.08 20.66
N PRO A 81 10.11 5.31 20.58
CA PRO A 81 10.31 5.98 19.30
C PRO A 81 11.26 5.18 18.41
N LEU A 82 10.98 5.14 17.09
CA LEU A 82 11.85 4.45 16.13
C LEU A 82 13.32 4.87 16.26
N ALA A 83 13.59 6.15 16.55
CA ALA A 83 14.94 6.68 16.76
C ALA A 83 15.72 6.01 17.93
N GLU A 84 15.02 5.42 18.89
CA GLU A 84 15.59 4.77 20.08
C GLU A 84 15.61 3.24 19.99
N ILE A 85 14.92 2.66 19.00
CA ILE A 85 14.98 1.23 18.74
C ILE A 85 16.37 0.88 18.19
N SER A 86 17.12 0.01 18.85
CA SER A 86 18.42 -0.49 18.36
C SER A 86 18.31 -1.93 17.84
N ILE A 87 19.17 -2.29 16.89
CA ILE A 87 19.24 -3.67 16.37
C ILE A 87 19.60 -4.66 17.48
N GLU A 88 20.45 -4.26 18.43
CA GLU A 88 20.77 -5.00 19.65
C GLU A 88 19.52 -5.30 20.48
N ARG A 89 18.66 -4.30 20.70
CA ARG A 89 17.42 -4.46 21.48
C ARG A 89 16.45 -5.39 20.78
N VAL A 90 16.28 -5.23 19.46
CA VAL A 90 15.42 -6.10 18.64
C VAL A 90 15.94 -7.54 18.65
N ALA A 91 17.25 -7.74 18.45
CA ALA A 91 17.88 -9.06 18.47
C ALA A 91 17.63 -9.80 19.79
N ARG A 92 17.77 -9.09 20.92
CA ARG A 92 17.49 -9.64 22.25
C ARG A 92 16.04 -10.06 22.41
N ILE A 93 15.09 -9.22 21.98
CA ILE A 93 13.65 -9.51 22.08
C ILE A 93 13.26 -10.69 21.18
N ALA A 94 13.81 -10.74 19.97
CA ALA A 94 13.53 -11.77 18.99
C ALA A 94 14.27 -13.10 19.25
N GLY A 95 15.22 -13.13 20.20
CA GLY A 95 16.02 -14.31 20.54
C GLY A 95 17.04 -14.71 19.46
N VAL A 96 17.57 -13.73 18.72
CA VAL A 96 18.48 -13.98 17.57
C VAL A 96 19.78 -13.18 17.70
N GLY A 97 20.81 -13.59 16.94
CA GLY A 97 22.06 -12.81 16.85
C GLY A 97 21.92 -11.61 15.91
N LYS A 98 22.69 -10.54 16.13
CA LYS A 98 22.71 -9.35 15.25
C LYS A 98 23.00 -9.68 13.78
N ALA A 99 23.94 -10.60 13.54
CA ALA A 99 24.29 -11.05 12.19
C ALA A 99 23.09 -11.67 11.44
N THR A 100 22.14 -12.27 12.17
CA THR A 100 20.90 -12.80 11.60
C THR A 100 20.01 -11.69 11.04
N ILE A 101 19.93 -10.55 11.73
CA ILE A 101 19.18 -9.37 11.29
C ILE A 101 19.90 -8.70 10.12
N TYR A 102 21.20 -8.42 10.28
CA TYR A 102 21.99 -7.71 9.25
C TYR A 102 22.10 -8.45 7.92
N ARG A 103 21.93 -9.78 7.90
CA ARG A 103 21.89 -10.57 6.67
C ARG A 103 20.72 -10.18 5.76
N ARG A 104 19.60 -9.71 6.32
CA ARG A 104 18.39 -9.36 5.56
C ARG A 104 18.14 -7.86 5.50
N TRP A 105 18.44 -7.14 6.57
CA TRP A 105 18.22 -5.70 6.65
C TRP A 105 19.54 -4.99 6.88
N SER A 106 19.91 -4.11 5.96
CA SER A 106 21.12 -3.27 6.03
C SER A 106 21.12 -2.35 7.26
N GLY A 107 19.95 -2.08 7.84
CA GLY A 107 19.81 -1.32 9.07
C GLY A 107 18.37 -1.19 9.54
N ARG A 108 18.19 -0.42 10.61
CA ARG A 108 16.91 -0.23 11.30
C ARG A 108 15.82 0.33 10.40
N GLU A 109 16.12 1.31 9.55
CA GLU A 109 15.13 1.92 8.66
C GLU A 109 14.56 0.91 7.66
N GLU A 110 15.40 0.03 7.11
CA GLU A 110 14.96 -1.01 6.20
C GLU A 110 14.13 -2.08 6.91
N LEU A 111 14.54 -2.47 8.13
CA LEU A 111 13.75 -3.34 8.98
C LEU A 111 12.38 -2.72 9.29
N PHE A 112 12.33 -1.44 9.62
CA PHE A 112 11.08 -0.73 9.88
C PHE A 112 10.20 -0.67 8.63
N CYS A 113 10.77 -0.51 7.44
CA CYS A 113 10.02 -0.57 6.18
C CYS A 113 9.28 -1.90 6.00
N ASP A 114 9.93 -3.03 6.31
CA ASP A 114 9.27 -4.34 6.23
C ASP A 114 8.23 -4.55 7.33
N VAL A 115 8.49 -4.04 8.53
CA VAL A 115 7.53 -4.03 9.63
C VAL A 115 6.25 -3.28 9.22
N MET A 116 6.38 -2.07 8.65
CA MET A 116 5.25 -1.29 8.16
C MET A 116 4.42 -2.05 7.12
N ARG A 117 5.08 -2.67 6.13
CA ARG A 117 4.40 -3.45 5.08
C ARG A 117 3.62 -4.64 5.62
N THR A 118 4.04 -5.20 6.75
CA THR A 118 3.41 -6.38 7.35
C THR A 118 2.25 -6.01 8.27
N ALA A 119 2.29 -4.81 8.87
CA ALA A 119 1.35 -4.40 9.91
C ALA A 119 0.22 -3.49 9.40
N GLU A 120 0.35 -2.88 8.22
CA GLU A 120 -0.74 -2.12 7.61
C GLU A 120 -1.80 -3.06 7.01
N PRO A 121 -3.09 -2.88 7.34
CA PRO A 121 -4.16 -3.70 6.77
C PRO A 121 -4.34 -3.41 5.26
N PRO A 122 -4.96 -4.35 4.53
CA PRO A 122 -5.32 -4.11 3.14
C PRO A 122 -6.28 -2.93 3.00
N ASP A 123 -6.27 -2.31 1.83
CA ASP A 123 -7.23 -1.25 1.50
C ASP A 123 -8.66 -1.81 1.44
N PRO A 124 -9.67 -1.01 1.84
CA PRO A 124 -11.05 -1.45 1.82
C PRO A 124 -11.55 -1.68 0.40
N GLN A 125 -12.48 -2.63 0.25
CA GLN A 125 -13.26 -2.74 -0.98
C GLN A 125 -14.42 -1.76 -0.92
N LEU A 126 -14.53 -0.92 -1.94
CA LEU A 126 -15.57 0.10 -2.01
C LEU A 126 -16.84 -0.47 -2.64
N PRO A 127 -18.03 -0.23 -2.04
CA PRO A 127 -19.32 -0.61 -2.63
C PRO A 127 -19.53 -0.07 -4.04
N GLY A 128 -19.06 1.16 -4.32
CA GLY A 128 -19.24 1.83 -5.61
C GLY A 128 -20.65 2.39 -5.82
N THR A 129 -21.51 2.39 -4.79
CA THR A 129 -22.93 2.75 -4.87
C THR A 129 -23.18 4.26 -4.92
N SER A 130 -22.48 5.02 -4.07
CA SER A 130 -22.51 6.48 -4.05
C SER A 130 -21.15 7.02 -3.58
N MET A 131 -20.82 8.25 -3.96
CA MET A 131 -19.60 8.91 -3.48
C MET A 131 -19.60 8.99 -1.95
N ARG A 132 -20.75 9.32 -1.36
CA ARG A 132 -20.92 9.46 0.09
C ARG A 132 -20.59 8.16 0.82
N ASP A 133 -21.18 7.04 0.40
CA ASP A 133 -21.01 5.75 1.07
C ASP A 133 -19.57 5.24 0.94
N ASP A 134 -18.96 5.42 -0.23
CA ASP A 134 -17.56 5.05 -0.46
C ASP A 134 -16.61 5.89 0.43
N LEU A 135 -16.86 7.19 0.57
CA LEU A 135 -16.09 8.05 1.48
C LEU A 135 -16.22 7.61 2.94
N ILE A 136 -17.42 7.21 3.38
CA ILE A 136 -17.65 6.67 4.72
C ILE A 136 -16.82 5.39 4.92
N VAL A 137 -16.82 4.46 3.97
CA VAL A 137 -16.02 3.23 4.05
C VAL A 137 -14.51 3.53 4.16
N ILE A 138 -14.02 4.50 3.38
CA ILE A 138 -12.62 4.94 3.43
C ILE A 138 -12.29 5.52 4.82
N LEU A 139 -13.13 6.41 5.33
CA LEU A 139 -12.94 7.04 6.63
C LEU A 139 -13.05 6.04 7.78
N GLU A 140 -13.95 5.06 7.70
CA GLU A 140 -14.06 3.98 8.66
C GLU A 140 -12.83 3.08 8.65
N SER A 141 -12.26 2.78 7.47
CA SER A 141 -10.98 2.07 7.39
C SER A 141 -9.86 2.83 8.09
N LEU A 142 -9.80 4.17 7.92
CA LEU A 142 -8.83 5.01 8.62
C LEU A 142 -9.09 5.07 10.13
N ARG A 143 -10.36 5.16 10.56
CA ARG A 143 -10.76 5.13 11.98
C ARG A 143 -10.29 3.84 12.66
N HIS A 144 -10.52 2.70 12.03
CA HIS A 144 -10.06 1.40 12.53
C HIS A 144 -8.53 1.32 12.61
N ARG A 145 -7.80 1.89 11.64
CA ARG A 145 -6.33 1.98 11.71
C ARG A 145 -5.85 2.85 12.87
N GLY A 146 -6.55 3.95 13.16
CA GLY A 146 -6.25 4.80 14.31
C GLY A 146 -6.50 4.12 15.66
N LEU A 147 -7.51 3.23 15.73
CA LEU A 147 -7.84 2.43 16.91
C LEU A 147 -6.98 1.18 17.07
N ALA A 148 -6.49 0.60 15.97
CA ALA A 148 -5.67 -0.60 15.99
C ALA A 148 -4.27 -0.28 16.51
N SER A 149 -3.91 -0.83 17.69
CA SER A 149 -2.61 -0.65 18.37
C SER A 149 -1.42 -0.60 17.40
N ARG A 150 -1.30 -1.62 16.54
CA ARG A 150 -0.19 -1.76 15.59
C ARG A 150 -0.15 -0.66 14.53
N SER A 151 -1.25 -0.45 13.82
CA SER A 151 -1.33 0.56 12.76
C SER A 151 -1.19 1.98 13.33
N SER A 152 -1.80 2.23 14.48
CA SER A 152 -1.70 3.50 15.20
C SER A 152 -0.26 3.77 15.62
N ALA A 153 0.44 2.80 16.22
CA ALA A 153 1.84 2.95 16.60
C ALA A 153 2.76 3.25 15.41
N ILE A 154 2.53 2.61 14.26
CA ILE A 154 3.27 2.91 13.02
C ILE A 154 2.98 4.33 12.52
N MET A 155 1.71 4.70 12.45
CA MET A 155 1.27 6.01 11.97
C MET A 155 1.92 7.15 12.78
N HIS A 156 1.90 7.03 14.12
CA HIS A 156 2.57 7.98 15.02
C HIS A 156 4.09 8.01 14.82
N ASN A 157 4.73 6.84 14.71
CA ASN A 157 6.18 6.77 14.53
C ASN A 157 6.65 7.35 13.19
N VAL A 158 5.94 7.05 12.10
CA VAL A 158 6.25 7.64 10.79
C VAL A 158 6.07 9.15 10.83
N TYR A 159 4.97 9.63 11.42
CA TYR A 159 4.72 11.06 11.58
C TYR A 159 5.85 11.76 12.35
N ALA A 160 6.27 11.19 13.48
CA ALA A 160 7.37 11.72 14.30
C ALA A 160 8.72 11.72 13.56
N GLN A 161 8.94 10.77 12.65
CA GLN A 161 10.18 10.62 11.89
C GLN A 161 10.15 11.25 10.50
N MET A 162 9.04 11.89 10.12
CA MET A 162 8.81 12.40 8.76
C MET A 162 9.95 13.31 8.27
N LYS A 163 10.49 14.15 9.14
CA LYS A 163 11.59 15.07 8.80
C LYS A 163 12.99 14.45 8.98
N SER A 164 13.18 13.62 10.00
CA SER A 164 14.48 13.06 10.36
C SER A 164 14.88 11.83 9.53
N SER A 165 13.91 11.15 8.92
CA SER A 165 14.12 9.91 8.16
C SER A 165 13.36 9.91 6.82
N PRO A 166 13.87 10.62 5.79
CA PRO A 166 13.23 10.71 4.47
C PRO A 166 13.01 9.36 3.78
N LYS A 167 13.88 8.37 4.05
CA LYS A 167 13.75 7.01 3.50
C LYS A 167 12.47 6.32 4.00
N VAL A 168 12.24 6.35 5.32
CA VAL A 168 11.05 5.79 5.95
C VAL A 168 9.79 6.50 5.45
N TRP A 169 9.81 7.84 5.42
CA TRP A 169 8.70 8.62 4.89
C TRP A 169 8.37 8.24 3.44
N LYS A 170 9.37 8.17 2.55
CA LYS A 170 9.17 7.82 1.15
C LYS A 170 8.52 6.44 0.99
N VAL A 171 8.95 5.45 1.77
CA VAL A 171 8.37 4.10 1.72
C VAL A 171 6.95 4.10 2.24
N TYR A 172 6.68 4.77 3.37
CA TYR A 172 5.32 4.85 3.91
C TYR A 172 4.37 5.60 2.97
N HIS A 173 4.83 6.71 2.40
CA HIS A 173 4.06 7.48 1.44
C HIS A 173 3.69 6.62 0.23
N ALA A 174 4.65 5.95 -0.38
CA ALA A 174 4.40 5.13 -1.57
C ALA A 174 3.54 3.89 -1.29
N ALA A 175 3.71 3.25 -0.13
CA ALA A 175 3.05 1.98 0.18
C ALA A 175 1.68 2.15 0.84
N VAL A 176 1.44 3.29 1.53
CA VAL A 176 0.27 3.46 2.40
C VAL A 176 -0.54 4.69 2.02
N ILE A 177 0.10 5.86 1.95
CA ILE A 177 -0.59 7.14 1.74
C ILE A 177 -1.09 7.25 0.30
N GLU A 178 -0.20 7.08 -0.68
CA GLU A 178 -0.52 7.32 -2.09
C GLU A 178 -1.62 6.41 -2.64
N PRO A 179 -1.62 5.07 -2.39
CA PRO A 179 -2.72 4.22 -2.86
C PRO A 179 -4.08 4.64 -2.30
N ARG A 180 -4.15 5.00 -1.02
CA ARG A 180 -5.39 5.44 -0.34
C ARG A 180 -5.84 6.83 -0.82
N ARG A 181 -4.89 7.73 -1.07
CA ARG A 181 -5.16 9.04 -1.67
C ARG A 181 -5.75 8.85 -3.07
N LEU A 182 -5.11 8.06 -3.93
CA LEU A 182 -5.60 7.79 -5.28
C LEU A 182 -7.00 7.16 -5.27
N MET A 183 -7.25 6.19 -4.38
CA MET A 183 -8.57 5.60 -4.19
C MET A 183 -9.63 6.65 -3.81
N THR A 184 -9.30 7.57 -2.90
CA THR A 184 -10.21 8.66 -2.50
C THR A 184 -10.46 9.64 -3.64
N LEU A 185 -9.42 10.01 -4.38
CA LEU A 185 -9.52 10.90 -5.54
C LEU A 185 -10.41 10.30 -6.64
N ASP A 186 -10.34 8.99 -6.87
CA ASP A 186 -11.17 8.32 -7.86
C ASP A 186 -12.66 8.30 -7.45
N VAL A 187 -12.94 8.14 -6.15
CA VAL A 187 -14.31 8.30 -5.60
C VAL A 187 -14.82 9.73 -5.83
N LEU A 188 -14.01 10.74 -5.49
CA LEU A 188 -14.38 12.14 -5.65
C LEU A 188 -14.61 12.53 -7.11
N ARG A 189 -13.76 12.06 -8.03
CA ARG A 189 -13.92 12.29 -9.48
C ARG A 189 -15.19 11.66 -10.03
N ARG A 190 -15.54 10.43 -9.61
CA ARG A 190 -16.83 9.82 -9.97
C ARG A 190 -18.00 10.63 -9.43
N GLY A 191 -17.92 11.08 -8.17
CA GLY A 191 -18.94 11.94 -7.58
C GLY A 191 -19.16 13.25 -8.36
N GLN A 192 -18.09 13.88 -8.85
CA GLN A 192 -18.20 15.05 -9.74
C GLN A 192 -18.88 14.70 -11.06
N ALA A 193 -18.46 13.61 -11.71
CA ALA A 193 -19.03 13.18 -12.98
C ALA A 193 -20.54 12.86 -12.87
N ASN A 194 -20.97 12.34 -11.72
CA ASN A 194 -22.36 12.01 -11.43
C ASN A 194 -23.20 13.19 -10.91
N GLY A 195 -22.58 14.35 -10.65
CA GLY A 195 -23.25 15.51 -10.06
C GLY A 195 -23.53 15.39 -8.55
N GLU A 196 -22.93 14.42 -7.87
CA GLU A 196 -22.99 14.26 -6.40
C GLU A 196 -22.08 15.27 -5.67
N PHE A 197 -21.09 15.83 -6.39
CA PHE A 197 -20.12 16.81 -5.89
C PHE A 197 -19.95 17.95 -6.90
N ARG A 198 -19.81 19.18 -6.39
CA ARG A 198 -19.68 20.37 -7.25
C ARG A 198 -18.41 20.31 -8.10
N ALA A 199 -18.56 20.59 -9.39
CA ALA A 199 -17.50 20.43 -10.39
C ALA A 199 -16.37 21.47 -10.28
N ASP A 200 -16.58 22.56 -9.54
CA ASP A 200 -15.63 23.65 -9.35
C ASP A 200 -14.77 23.50 -8.09
N VAL A 201 -14.96 22.44 -7.30
CA VAL A 201 -14.06 22.13 -6.17
C VAL A 201 -12.90 21.27 -6.63
N ASP A 202 -11.70 21.67 -6.21
CA ASP A 202 -10.49 20.88 -6.35
C ASP A 202 -10.59 19.58 -5.53
N VAL A 203 -10.45 18.45 -6.22
CA VAL A 203 -10.53 17.11 -5.63
C VAL A 203 -9.41 16.83 -4.62
N GLU A 204 -8.25 17.46 -4.76
CA GLU A 204 -7.14 17.33 -3.82
C GLU A 204 -7.50 18.00 -2.49
N LEU A 205 -7.99 19.24 -2.56
CA LEU A 205 -8.47 19.95 -1.39
C LEU A 205 -9.66 19.23 -0.74
N ALA A 206 -10.58 18.69 -1.55
CA ALA A 206 -11.69 17.90 -1.04
C ALA A 206 -11.20 16.66 -0.27
N ASN A 207 -10.24 15.92 -0.82
CA ASN A 207 -9.61 14.80 -0.13
C ASN A 207 -9.05 15.23 1.24
N ASP A 208 -8.34 16.35 1.30
CA ASP A 208 -7.76 16.85 2.56
C ASP A 208 -8.84 17.23 3.58
N LEU A 209 -9.96 17.81 3.12
CA LEU A 209 -11.10 18.17 3.98
C LEU A 209 -11.84 16.94 4.54
N PHE A 210 -11.96 15.86 3.76
CA PHE A 210 -12.57 14.62 4.22
C PHE A 210 -11.65 13.84 5.17
N VAL A 211 -10.40 13.62 4.78
CA VAL A 211 -9.47 12.73 5.49
C VAL A 211 -8.78 13.43 6.67
N GLY A 212 -8.53 14.74 6.55
CA GLY A 212 -7.79 15.54 7.52
C GLY A 212 -8.34 15.47 8.94
N PRO A 213 -9.65 15.67 9.18
CA PRO A 213 -10.22 15.62 10.53
C PRO A 213 -9.96 14.28 11.25
N MET A 214 -10.04 13.16 10.52
CA MET A 214 -9.77 11.83 11.06
C MET A 214 -8.27 11.66 11.40
N LEU A 215 -7.37 12.09 10.51
CA LEU A 215 -5.92 12.07 10.78
C LEU A 215 -5.52 12.95 11.95
N VAL A 216 -6.12 14.14 12.09
CA VAL A 216 -5.86 15.05 13.22
C VAL A 216 -6.21 14.37 14.53
N ARG A 217 -7.37 13.72 14.64
CA ARG A 217 -7.76 12.98 15.85
C ARG A 217 -6.88 11.75 16.08
N ALA A 218 -6.56 11.00 15.02
CA ALA A 218 -5.79 9.77 15.14
C ALA A 218 -4.30 10.00 15.48
N VAL A 219 -3.70 11.12 15.10
CA VAL A 219 -2.23 11.33 15.20
C VAL A 219 -1.84 12.54 16.05
N ILE A 220 -2.60 13.63 15.98
CA ILE A 220 -2.22 14.92 16.60
C ILE A 220 -2.97 15.13 17.92
N ARG A 221 -4.20 14.66 18.01
CA ARG A 221 -5.11 14.83 19.16
C ARG A 221 -5.60 13.48 19.68
N PRO A 222 -4.74 12.64 20.28
CA PRO A 222 -5.14 11.32 20.77
C PRO A 222 -6.15 11.37 21.93
N ASP A 223 -6.34 12.54 22.56
CA ASP A 223 -7.39 12.83 23.53
C ASP A 223 -8.79 12.97 22.88
N ALA A 224 -8.84 13.28 21.58
CA ALA A 224 -10.07 13.32 20.82
C ALA A 224 -10.46 11.90 20.37
N GLY A 225 -11.61 11.44 20.83
CA GLY A 225 -12.12 10.10 20.50
C GLY A 225 -12.25 9.82 19.00
N LEU A 226 -12.15 8.54 18.67
CA LEU A 226 -12.49 7.96 17.38
C LEU A 226 -13.81 7.19 17.49
N GLU A 227 -14.83 7.87 18.03
CA GLU A 227 -16.14 7.29 18.30
C GLU A 227 -16.85 6.76 17.05
N GLU A 228 -17.80 5.84 17.25
CA GLU A 228 -18.67 5.35 16.19
C GLU A 228 -19.50 6.49 15.57
N GLY A 229 -19.81 6.36 14.27
CA GLY A 229 -20.52 7.39 13.52
C GLY A 229 -19.67 8.61 13.14
N LEU A 230 -18.38 8.67 13.52
CA LEU A 230 -17.53 9.82 13.25
C LEU A 230 -17.29 10.02 11.75
N SER A 231 -17.14 8.94 11.00
CA SER A 231 -16.92 8.99 9.55
C SER A 231 -18.10 9.62 8.82
N GLU A 232 -19.32 9.20 9.15
CA GLU A 232 -20.56 9.76 8.63
C GLU A 232 -20.67 11.24 8.97
N ARG A 233 -20.43 11.61 10.23
CA ARG A 233 -20.49 13.02 10.65
C ARG A 233 -19.49 13.88 9.87
N ILE A 234 -18.27 13.40 9.66
CA ILE A 234 -17.27 14.14 8.87
C ILE A 234 -17.76 14.33 7.44
N VAL A 235 -18.17 13.24 6.77
CA VAL A 235 -18.65 13.30 5.38
C VAL A 235 -19.84 14.25 5.25
N ASP A 236 -20.86 14.08 6.08
CA ASP A 236 -22.08 14.87 6.03
C ASP A 236 -21.82 16.35 6.34
N THR A 237 -20.94 16.65 7.30
CA THR A 237 -20.57 18.04 7.63
C THR A 237 -19.84 18.71 6.49
N VAL A 238 -18.90 18.01 5.84
CA VAL A 238 -18.15 18.56 4.70
C VAL A 238 -19.08 18.77 3.50
N LEU A 239 -20.00 17.84 3.23
CA LEU A 239 -20.96 17.96 2.13
C LEU A 239 -22.02 19.05 2.36
N ALA A 240 -22.51 19.19 3.59
CA ALA A 240 -23.44 20.26 3.95
C ALA A 240 -22.79 21.65 3.96
N GLY A 241 -21.48 21.69 4.22
CA GLY A 241 -20.73 22.93 4.45
C GLY A 241 -20.96 23.50 5.85
N LEU A 242 -20.04 24.35 6.30
CA LEU A 242 -20.06 24.96 7.65
C LEU A 242 -20.82 26.29 7.72
N GLY A 243 -21.28 26.80 6.57
CA GLY A 243 -22.09 28.02 6.52
C GLY A 243 -23.46 27.79 7.17
N PRO A 244 -24.15 28.85 7.62
CA PRO A 244 -25.53 28.71 8.06
C PRO A 244 -26.37 28.15 6.90
N ALA A 245 -27.26 27.20 7.21
CA ALA A 245 -28.24 26.72 6.23
C ALA A 245 -28.95 27.94 5.62
N ALA A 246 -28.99 28.02 4.30
CA ALA A 246 -29.68 29.10 3.62
C ALA A 246 -31.14 29.12 4.13
N ARG A 247 -31.56 30.27 4.66
CA ARG A 247 -32.93 30.49 5.14
C ARG A 247 -33.90 30.54 3.98
#